data_AF-A0A8I1PEU6-F1
#
_entry.id   AF-A0A8I1PEU6-F1
#
_cell.length_a   1.000
_cell.length_b   1.000
_cell.length_c   1.000
_cell.angle_alpha   90.00
_cell.angle_beta   90.00
_cell.angle_gamma   90.00
#
_symmetry.space_group_name_H-M   'P 1'
#
loop_
_entity.id
_entity.type
_entity.pdbx_description
1 polymer ?
#
loop_
_entity_poly.entity_id
_entity_poly.type
_entity_poly.pdbx_seq_one_letter_code
_entity_poly.pdbx_strand_id
1 'polypeptide(L)'
;MMGRAGTGGMPDLVPPMQAATGELPTGPGWAVEFAWDGLRCIAYARPGRVRLLTARDRSVTSAFPELHVLAGKAPRDGVILDGTVVALDDAGVPSRRLLMRRTATQRPSASLVTEVPVGFFVSDLLWLDGEPTTALPYQRRRELVDDLGLAEQPVVLSPSWPAGDAGHVLATARRYGLDGVYAKRLDSAYQPGRRSRNWLRVPLRQSRQVVVGGWTPASPDRPDTVAALLLGVPGAAGLRYVGRVGLGAGAPRAAVTALLPDLGTDDSAFAGGVPASVARDARWAVPRLVGQVEFTEWTAGGRLRLPVWRGLVAPEDVEDGLWDDGFADDERWDAGDGSEARTVDLDGPEDAPAGPATAPPPPEPAAPAGPEPAARVQARRLEQHFVYNSLNTIASLVRTDPGRARELLLGFADLTRAADRPTDDTITLRDELDSVRAYLQLEHARFGKRLTAAVSSAPGLDDLPVTSMEVLAQVRAVVQEVVEPRPEGGGVSVEAAADGEHCVVTITETATARTWTIRPAVATL
;
A
#
# COMPACT_ATOMS: atom_id res chain seq x y z
N MET A 1 6.13 -40.95 -15.81
CA MET A 1 4.74 -41.46 -15.73
C MET A 1 4.23 -41.13 -14.33
N MET A 2 3.76 -39.89 -14.13
CA MET A 2 3.22 -39.39 -12.86
C MET A 2 1.71 -39.55 -12.89
N GLY A 3 1.15 -40.13 -11.82
CA GLY A 3 -0.27 -40.42 -11.68
C GLY A 3 -1.11 -39.15 -11.67
N ARG A 4 -2.17 -39.14 -12.49
CA ARG A 4 -3.24 -38.15 -12.48
C ARG A 4 -3.90 -38.11 -11.10
N ALA A 5 -3.67 -37.03 -10.35
CA ALA A 5 -4.52 -36.64 -9.24
C ALA A 5 -5.75 -35.92 -9.82
N GLY A 6 -6.93 -36.27 -9.30
CA GLY A 6 -8.28 -35.93 -9.78
C GLY A 6 -8.51 -34.62 -10.54
N THR A 7 -9.12 -34.76 -11.72
CA THR A 7 -9.82 -33.72 -12.50
C THR A 7 -11.08 -33.24 -11.75
N GLY A 8 -10.92 -32.44 -10.71
CA GLY A 8 -12.01 -31.76 -10.02
C GLY A 8 -12.17 -30.34 -10.55
N GLY A 9 -13.40 -29.87 -10.76
CA GLY A 9 -13.64 -28.45 -11.08
C GLY A 9 -13.19 -27.52 -9.95
N MET A 10 -12.95 -26.25 -10.28
CA MET A 10 -12.50 -25.24 -9.31
C MET A 10 -13.40 -25.23 -8.05
N PRO A 11 -12.81 -25.32 -6.84
CA PRO A 11 -13.56 -25.56 -5.60
C PRO A 11 -14.46 -24.39 -5.22
N ASP A 12 -15.57 -24.71 -4.55
CA ASP A 12 -16.52 -23.72 -4.04
C ASP A 12 -15.98 -22.97 -2.81
N LEU A 13 -15.07 -23.58 -2.06
CA LEU A 13 -14.48 -22.98 -0.88
C LEU A 13 -13.03 -23.44 -0.67
N VAL A 14 -12.13 -22.49 -0.47
CA VAL A 14 -10.79 -22.72 0.05
C VAL A 14 -10.65 -21.93 1.36
N PRO A 15 -10.64 -22.61 2.54
CA PRO A 15 -10.45 -21.94 3.81
C PRO A 15 -9.09 -21.23 3.85
N PRO A 16 -9.03 -19.93 4.20
CA PRO A 16 -7.76 -19.21 4.16
C PRO A 16 -6.76 -19.75 5.20
N MET A 17 -5.50 -19.89 4.78
CA MET A 17 -4.36 -20.15 5.68
C MET A 17 -4.21 -19.00 6.67
N GLN A 18 -3.90 -19.29 7.93
CA GLN A 18 -3.78 -18.28 8.98
C GLN A 18 -2.30 -18.06 9.33
N ALA A 19 -1.91 -16.79 9.45
CA ALA A 19 -0.56 -16.45 9.90
C ALA A 19 -0.41 -16.77 11.40
N ALA A 20 0.72 -17.35 11.82
CA ALA A 20 1.10 -17.37 13.23
C ALA A 20 1.68 -15.99 13.61
N THR A 21 1.47 -15.53 14.84
CA THR A 21 2.20 -14.35 15.32
C THR A 21 3.64 -14.76 15.63
N GLY A 22 4.62 -13.96 15.22
CA GLY A 22 6.03 -14.25 15.45
C GLY A 22 6.91 -13.00 15.36
N GLU A 23 8.20 -13.20 15.54
CA GLU A 23 9.23 -12.19 15.30
C GLU A 23 9.64 -12.18 13.83
N LEU A 24 10.31 -11.11 13.42
CA LEU A 24 10.84 -11.01 12.08
C LEU A 24 11.91 -12.10 11.87
N PRO A 25 11.76 -12.99 10.87
CA PRO A 25 12.73 -14.05 10.64
C PRO A 25 14.06 -13.47 10.15
N THR A 26 15.16 -14.08 10.59
CA THR A 26 16.51 -13.80 10.12
C THR A 26 16.94 -14.86 9.11
N GLY A 27 17.59 -14.43 8.03
CA GLY A 27 18.18 -15.33 7.03
C GLY A 27 17.45 -15.40 5.68
N PRO A 28 18.12 -15.98 4.67
CA PRO A 28 17.55 -16.16 3.34
C PRO A 28 16.43 -17.21 3.36
N GLY A 29 15.43 -17.08 2.47
CA GLY A 29 14.30 -18.02 2.39
C GLY A 29 12.95 -17.45 2.84
N TRP A 30 12.89 -16.17 3.16
CA TRP A 30 11.67 -15.46 3.53
C TRP A 30 11.43 -14.25 2.63
N ALA A 31 10.17 -14.08 2.25
CA ALA A 31 9.62 -12.85 1.72
C ALA A 31 8.92 -12.07 2.82
N VAL A 32 8.94 -10.75 2.73
CA VAL A 32 8.23 -9.83 3.62
C VAL A 32 7.27 -8.99 2.79
N GLU A 33 6.02 -8.93 3.20
CA GLU A 33 4.95 -8.14 2.59
C GLU A 33 4.37 -7.19 3.64
N PHE A 34 3.72 -6.11 3.22
CA PHE A 34 2.92 -5.30 4.12
C PHE A 34 1.74 -6.10 4.69
N ALA A 35 1.47 -5.94 5.99
CA ALA A 35 0.21 -6.40 6.56
C ALA A 35 -0.84 -5.31 6.33
N TRP A 36 -1.45 -5.35 5.15
CA TRP A 36 -2.49 -4.40 4.76
C TRP A 36 -3.67 -4.43 5.76
N ASP A 37 -4.04 -3.26 6.30
CA ASP A 37 -5.25 -3.14 7.13
C ASP A 37 -6.48 -3.06 6.23
N GLY A 38 -7.18 -4.18 6.11
CA GLY A 38 -8.34 -4.27 5.24
C GLY A 38 -9.16 -5.55 5.45
N LEU A 39 -10.03 -5.83 4.49
CA LEU A 39 -10.90 -7.00 4.50
C LEU A 39 -10.25 -8.11 3.69
N ARG A 40 -9.71 -9.12 4.37
CA ARG A 40 -9.20 -10.31 3.70
C ARG A 40 -10.31 -11.06 2.97
N CYS A 41 -10.08 -11.31 1.68
CA CYS A 41 -11.01 -11.95 0.76
C CYS A 41 -10.31 -13.02 -0.08
N ILE A 42 -11.01 -14.13 -0.32
CA ILE A 42 -10.69 -15.08 -1.37
C ILE A 42 -11.56 -14.74 -2.58
N ALA A 43 -10.93 -14.37 -3.69
CA ALA A 43 -11.59 -14.09 -4.95
C ALA A 43 -11.59 -15.35 -5.83
N TYR A 44 -12.77 -15.76 -6.26
CA TYR A 44 -12.99 -16.85 -7.21
C TYR A 44 -13.45 -16.21 -8.51
N ALA A 45 -12.61 -16.25 -9.53
CA ALA A 45 -12.91 -15.64 -10.82
C ALA A 45 -12.91 -16.70 -11.93
N ARG A 46 -13.93 -16.63 -12.78
CA ARG A 46 -14.08 -17.36 -14.04
C ARG A 46 -14.59 -16.38 -15.09
N PRO A 47 -14.52 -16.70 -16.39
CA PRO A 47 -15.07 -15.85 -17.43
C PRO A 47 -16.53 -15.44 -17.11
N GLY A 48 -16.76 -14.12 -17.06
CA GLY A 48 -18.07 -13.53 -16.76
C GLY A 48 -18.57 -13.63 -15.32
N ARG A 49 -17.82 -14.24 -14.39
CA ARG A 49 -18.26 -14.39 -12.99
C ARG A 49 -17.14 -14.21 -11.98
N VAL A 50 -17.36 -13.31 -11.03
CA VAL A 50 -16.53 -13.14 -9.84
C VAL A 50 -17.35 -13.44 -8.59
N ARG A 51 -16.71 -14.06 -7.60
CA ARG A 51 -17.23 -14.17 -6.23
C ARG A 51 -16.13 -13.84 -5.25
N LEU A 52 -16.38 -12.92 -4.32
CA LEU A 52 -15.49 -12.61 -3.21
C LEU A 52 -16.08 -13.13 -1.90
N LEU A 53 -15.32 -13.97 -1.22
CA LEU A 53 -15.66 -14.45 0.12
C LEU A 53 -14.69 -13.92 1.15
N THR A 54 -15.19 -13.42 2.27
CA THR A 54 -14.35 -13.09 3.43
C THR A 54 -13.71 -14.35 4.03
N ALA A 55 -12.77 -14.18 4.96
CA ALA A 55 -12.17 -15.29 5.70
C ALA A 55 -13.15 -16.14 6.56
N ARG A 56 -14.42 -15.76 6.66
CA ARG A 56 -15.50 -16.51 7.30
C ARG A 56 -16.60 -16.91 6.31
N ASP A 57 -16.24 -17.05 5.04
CA ASP A 57 -17.06 -17.56 3.94
C ASP A 57 -18.30 -16.70 3.59
N ARG A 58 -18.43 -15.51 4.20
CA ARG A 58 -19.45 -14.52 3.84
C ARG A 58 -19.14 -13.89 2.49
N SER A 59 -20.11 -13.91 1.57
CA SER A 59 -19.99 -13.18 0.30
C SER A 59 -20.01 -11.67 0.52
N VAL A 60 -19.04 -10.99 -0.07
CA VAL A 60 -18.94 -9.52 -0.15
C VAL A 60 -18.84 -9.04 -1.58
N THR A 61 -19.12 -9.93 -2.55
CA THR A 61 -19.02 -9.66 -3.99
C THR A 61 -19.76 -8.38 -4.40
N SER A 62 -21.01 -8.21 -3.95
CA SER A 62 -21.82 -7.04 -4.30
C SER A 62 -21.33 -5.75 -3.66
N ALA A 63 -20.50 -5.82 -2.61
CA ALA A 63 -19.95 -4.64 -1.98
C ALA A 63 -18.83 -4.02 -2.84
N PHE A 64 -18.22 -4.79 -3.74
CA PHE A 64 -17.08 -4.35 -4.56
C PHE A 64 -17.30 -4.63 -6.05
N PRO A 65 -18.31 -4.01 -6.69
CA PRO A 65 -18.61 -4.19 -8.12
C PRO A 65 -17.42 -3.92 -9.05
N GLU A 66 -16.51 -3.00 -8.67
CA GLU A 66 -15.28 -2.66 -9.39
C GLU A 66 -14.32 -3.85 -9.55
N LEU A 67 -14.39 -4.86 -8.67
CA LEU A 67 -13.58 -6.09 -8.78
C LEU A 67 -14.11 -7.08 -9.81
N HIS A 68 -15.22 -6.77 -10.51
CA HIS A 68 -15.71 -7.59 -11.62
C HIS A 68 -14.72 -7.64 -12.80
N VAL A 69 -13.76 -6.72 -12.88
CA VAL A 69 -12.66 -6.75 -13.85
C VAL A 69 -11.91 -8.09 -13.87
N LEU A 70 -11.85 -8.79 -12.72
CA LEU A 70 -11.26 -10.13 -12.62
C LEU A 70 -11.96 -11.16 -13.50
N ALA A 71 -13.27 -11.02 -13.78
CA ALA A 71 -13.99 -11.94 -14.67
C ALA A 71 -13.58 -11.77 -16.14
N GLY A 72 -13.14 -10.58 -16.55
CA GLY A 72 -12.65 -10.32 -17.91
C GLY A 72 -11.26 -10.89 -18.15
N LYS A 73 -10.44 -10.96 -17.11
CA LYS A 73 -9.05 -11.46 -17.16
C LYS A 73 -8.89 -12.90 -16.67
N ALA A 74 -9.97 -13.54 -16.20
CA ALA A 74 -9.89 -14.89 -15.66
C ALA A 74 -9.57 -15.93 -16.75
N PRO A 75 -8.64 -16.87 -16.49
CA PRO A 75 -8.42 -18.04 -17.33
C PRO A 75 -9.70 -18.86 -17.52
N ARG A 76 -9.73 -19.69 -18.57
CA ARG A 76 -10.90 -20.50 -18.95
C ARG A 76 -11.43 -21.34 -17.79
N ASP A 77 -10.54 -22.06 -17.11
CA ASP A 77 -10.88 -22.94 -15.99
C ASP A 77 -10.72 -22.26 -14.62
N GLY A 78 -10.62 -20.92 -14.64
CA GLY A 78 -10.72 -20.04 -13.49
C GLY A 78 -9.42 -19.81 -12.72
N VAL A 79 -9.51 -18.91 -11.75
CA VAL A 79 -8.44 -18.55 -10.84
C VAL A 79 -9.01 -18.30 -9.43
N ILE A 80 -8.26 -18.71 -8.41
CA ILE A 80 -8.57 -18.39 -7.00
C ILE A 80 -7.40 -17.61 -6.39
N LEU A 81 -7.70 -16.41 -5.90
CA LEU A 81 -6.72 -15.47 -5.34
C LEU A 81 -7.00 -15.22 -3.85
N ASP A 82 -5.95 -15.20 -3.03
CA ASP A 82 -6.02 -14.76 -1.63
C ASP A 82 -5.43 -13.35 -1.51
N GLY A 83 -6.22 -12.41 -1.01
CA GLY A 83 -5.80 -11.01 -0.92
C GLY A 83 -6.58 -10.21 0.10
N THR A 84 -6.28 -8.91 0.15
CA THR A 84 -6.92 -7.98 1.07
C THR A 84 -7.52 -6.82 0.28
N VAL A 85 -8.82 -6.58 0.47
CA VAL A 85 -9.47 -5.36 -0.03
C VAL A 85 -9.18 -4.23 0.94
N VAL A 86 -8.58 -3.16 0.44
CA VAL A 86 -8.13 -2.00 1.22
C VAL A 86 -8.81 -0.75 0.66
N ALA A 87 -9.41 0.06 1.51
CA ALA A 87 -9.84 1.41 1.14
C ALA A 87 -8.68 2.37 1.42
N LEU A 88 -8.35 3.23 0.47
CA LEU A 88 -7.33 4.26 0.63
C LEU A 88 -8.00 5.62 0.82
N ASP A 89 -7.39 6.51 1.60
CA ASP A 89 -7.76 7.92 1.63
C ASP A 89 -7.13 8.70 0.47
N ASP A 90 -7.37 10.02 0.42
CA ASP A 90 -6.88 10.89 -0.66
C ASP A 90 -5.34 10.98 -0.71
N ALA A 91 -4.65 10.61 0.38
CA ALA A 91 -3.19 10.53 0.46
C ALA A 91 -2.66 9.12 0.08
N GLY A 92 -3.55 8.19 -0.28
CA GLY A 92 -3.21 6.82 -0.62
C GLY A 92 -2.91 5.94 0.60
N VAL A 93 -3.32 6.35 1.81
CA VAL A 93 -3.08 5.61 3.05
C VAL A 93 -4.27 4.68 3.35
N PRO A 94 -4.04 3.42 3.75
CA PRO A 94 -5.11 2.51 4.16
C PRO A 94 -5.98 3.07 5.29
N SER A 95 -7.30 3.05 5.11
CA SER A 95 -8.26 3.55 6.08
C SER A 95 -9.37 2.55 6.37
N ARG A 96 -9.31 1.94 7.56
CA ARG A 96 -10.35 1.04 8.05
C ARG A 96 -11.71 1.72 8.20
N ARG A 97 -11.73 3.01 8.58
CA ARG A 97 -12.95 3.82 8.68
C ARG A 97 -13.66 3.91 7.34
N LEU A 98 -12.91 4.21 6.27
CA LEU A 98 -13.45 4.24 4.91
C LEU A 98 -13.94 2.87 4.46
N LEU A 99 -13.20 1.80 4.74
CA LEU A 99 -13.62 0.44 4.42
C LEU A 99 -14.91 0.03 5.17
N MET A 100 -15.08 0.47 6.43
CA MET A 100 -16.33 0.26 7.18
C MET A 100 -17.49 1.02 6.55
N ARG A 101 -17.30 2.28 6.12
CA ARG A 101 -18.30 3.04 5.35
C ARG A 101 -18.67 2.30 4.06
N ARG A 102 -17.67 1.80 3.33
CA ARG A 102 -17.81 1.06 2.06
C ARG A 102 -18.59 -0.25 2.21
N THR A 103 -18.49 -0.91 3.35
CA THR A 103 -19.10 -2.22 3.64
C THR A 103 -20.32 -2.17 4.56
N ALA A 104 -20.77 -0.96 4.93
CA ALA A 104 -21.99 -0.77 5.72
C ALA A 104 -23.25 -1.21 4.97
N THR A 105 -23.23 -1.17 3.63
CA THR A 105 -24.28 -1.70 2.76
C THR A 105 -23.73 -2.82 1.88
N GLN A 106 -24.58 -3.79 1.52
CA GLN A 106 -24.16 -4.89 0.63
C GLN A 106 -23.97 -4.44 -0.82
N ARG A 107 -24.67 -3.39 -1.24
CA ARG A 107 -24.61 -2.81 -2.59
C ARG A 107 -24.44 -1.31 -2.44
N PRO A 108 -23.21 -0.77 -2.55
CA PRO A 108 -22.95 0.66 -2.52
C PRO A 108 -23.65 1.38 -3.68
N SER A 109 -23.95 2.67 -3.53
CA SER A 109 -24.28 3.52 -4.67
C SER A 109 -23.03 3.77 -5.52
N ALA A 110 -23.21 4.12 -6.80
CA ALA A 110 -22.09 4.48 -7.67
C ALA A 110 -21.26 5.64 -7.09
N SER A 111 -21.88 6.66 -6.47
CA SER A 111 -21.12 7.75 -5.85
C SER A 111 -20.26 7.27 -4.68
N LEU A 112 -20.75 6.34 -3.85
CA LEU A 112 -19.94 5.79 -2.76
C LEU A 112 -18.75 4.96 -3.27
N VAL A 113 -18.89 4.28 -4.41
CA VAL A 113 -17.77 3.58 -5.06
C VAL A 113 -16.70 4.57 -5.51
N THR A 114 -17.11 5.68 -6.12
CA THR A 114 -16.19 6.73 -6.59
C THR A 114 -15.53 7.49 -5.43
N GLU A 115 -16.29 7.83 -4.39
CA GLU A 115 -15.80 8.56 -3.20
C GLU A 115 -14.86 7.72 -2.33
N VAL A 116 -14.99 6.39 -2.37
CA VAL A 116 -14.18 5.48 -1.54
C VAL A 116 -13.63 4.37 -2.45
N PRO A 117 -12.58 4.67 -3.23
CA PRO A 117 -11.92 3.68 -4.07
C PRO A 117 -11.26 2.60 -3.19
N VAL A 118 -11.24 1.37 -3.70
CA VAL A 118 -10.58 0.25 -3.05
C VAL A 118 -9.57 -0.42 -3.97
N GLY A 119 -8.49 -0.93 -3.38
CA GLY A 119 -7.56 -1.84 -4.04
C GLY A 119 -7.72 -3.27 -3.51
N PHE A 120 -7.69 -4.27 -4.38
CA PHE A 120 -7.57 -5.68 -4.01
C PHE A 120 -6.10 -6.11 -4.10
N PHE A 121 -5.43 -6.12 -2.95
CA PHE A 121 -4.02 -6.48 -2.81
C PHE A 121 -3.89 -8.00 -2.76
N VAL A 122 -3.57 -8.60 -3.91
CA VAL A 122 -3.40 -10.03 -4.11
C VAL A 122 -2.08 -10.48 -3.49
N SER A 123 -2.17 -11.46 -2.59
CA SER A 123 -1.04 -11.92 -1.78
C SER A 123 -0.66 -13.39 -2.07
N ASP A 124 -1.56 -14.16 -2.69
CA ASP A 124 -1.34 -15.57 -3.03
C ASP A 124 -2.28 -16.08 -4.13
N LEU A 125 -1.90 -17.20 -4.75
CA LEU A 125 -2.62 -17.91 -5.80
C LEU A 125 -2.93 -19.33 -5.33
N LEU A 126 -4.21 -19.71 -5.32
CA LEU A 126 -4.69 -20.98 -4.76
C LEU A 126 -5.16 -21.98 -5.82
N TRP A 127 -5.52 -21.49 -7.01
CA TRP A 127 -5.97 -22.28 -8.15
C TRP A 127 -5.68 -21.53 -9.44
N LEU A 128 -5.25 -22.24 -10.48
CA LEU A 128 -5.02 -21.69 -11.79
C LEU A 128 -5.41 -22.71 -12.87
N ASP A 129 -6.35 -22.33 -13.73
CA ASP A 129 -6.70 -23.00 -14.98
C ASP A 129 -6.83 -24.53 -14.86
N GLY A 130 -7.69 -24.95 -13.93
CA GLY A 130 -8.01 -26.36 -13.71
C GLY A 130 -7.14 -27.07 -12.67
N GLU A 131 -6.07 -26.43 -12.19
CA GLU A 131 -5.10 -27.05 -11.29
C GLU A 131 -4.97 -26.30 -9.95
N PRO A 132 -4.92 -27.03 -8.81
CA PRO A 132 -4.63 -26.43 -7.51
C PRO A 132 -3.15 -26.04 -7.42
N THR A 133 -2.87 -24.80 -7.03
CA THR A 133 -1.48 -24.30 -6.86
C THR A 133 -1.00 -24.41 -5.42
N THR A 134 -1.86 -24.77 -4.47
CA THR A 134 -1.58 -24.75 -3.02
C THR A 134 -0.37 -25.60 -2.60
N ALA A 135 -0.07 -26.69 -3.32
CA ALA A 135 1.10 -27.54 -3.05
C ALA A 135 2.42 -26.95 -3.56
N LEU A 136 2.38 -25.98 -4.47
CA LEU A 136 3.59 -25.33 -4.99
C LEU A 136 4.24 -24.44 -3.92
N PRO A 137 5.56 -24.22 -3.97
CA PRO A 137 6.24 -23.22 -3.15
C PRO A 137 5.64 -21.81 -3.32
N TYR A 138 5.60 -21.01 -2.25
CA TYR A 138 5.07 -19.65 -2.27
C TYR A 138 5.71 -18.80 -3.38
N GLN A 139 7.04 -18.91 -3.56
CA GLN A 139 7.73 -18.20 -4.63
C GLN A 139 7.14 -18.54 -6.01
N ARG A 140 6.86 -19.82 -6.27
CA ARG A 140 6.29 -20.24 -7.55
C ARG A 140 4.86 -19.74 -7.74
N ARG A 141 4.06 -19.73 -6.67
CA ARG A 141 2.68 -19.18 -6.71
C ARG A 141 2.69 -17.68 -6.99
N ARG A 142 3.70 -16.96 -6.48
CA ARG A 142 3.93 -15.53 -6.73
C ARG A 142 4.34 -15.23 -8.17
N GLU A 143 5.28 -15.99 -8.72
CA GLU A 143 5.65 -15.88 -10.15
C GLU A 143 4.43 -16.12 -11.04
N LEU A 144 3.66 -17.19 -10.76
CA LEU A 144 2.48 -17.52 -11.55
C LEU A 144 1.40 -16.43 -11.53
N VAL A 145 1.14 -15.78 -10.40
CA VAL A 145 0.12 -14.71 -10.35
C VAL A 145 0.58 -13.42 -11.00
N ASP A 146 1.88 -13.14 -10.99
CA ASP A 146 2.48 -12.00 -11.69
C ASP A 146 2.39 -12.20 -13.21
N ASP A 147 2.73 -13.40 -13.69
CA ASP A 147 2.64 -13.80 -15.10
C ASP A 147 1.22 -13.72 -15.68
N LEU A 148 0.17 -13.73 -14.84
CA LEU A 148 -1.22 -13.59 -15.29
C LEU A 148 -1.57 -12.15 -15.74
N GLY A 149 -0.74 -11.14 -15.44
CA GLY A 149 -1.03 -9.75 -15.83
C GLY A 149 -2.33 -9.21 -15.22
N LEU A 150 -2.71 -9.70 -14.04
CA LEU A 150 -3.92 -9.24 -13.33
C LEU A 150 -3.73 -7.88 -12.68
N ALA A 151 -2.49 -7.41 -12.51
CA ALA A 151 -2.14 -6.18 -11.84
C ALA A 151 -2.53 -4.96 -12.70
N GLU A 152 -3.75 -4.48 -12.48
CA GLU A 152 -4.29 -3.23 -13.01
C GLU A 152 -5.37 -2.77 -12.04
N GLN A 153 -5.39 -1.47 -11.71
CA GLN A 153 -6.37 -0.94 -10.76
C GLN A 153 -7.79 -1.40 -11.13
N PRO A 154 -8.60 -1.87 -10.17
CA PRO A 154 -8.36 -1.92 -8.71
C PRO A 154 -7.56 -3.13 -8.19
N VAL A 155 -7.05 -4.03 -9.04
CA VAL A 155 -6.31 -5.23 -8.63
C VAL A 155 -4.82 -4.91 -8.55
N VAL A 156 -4.22 -5.14 -7.39
CA VAL A 156 -2.81 -4.85 -7.14
C VAL A 156 -2.14 -6.13 -6.68
N LEU A 157 -1.03 -6.51 -7.30
CA LEU A 157 -0.20 -7.56 -6.74
C LEU A 157 0.54 -6.99 -5.52
N SER A 158 0.29 -7.54 -4.33
CA SER A 158 0.92 -7.06 -3.10
C SER A 158 2.44 -7.12 -3.27
N PRO A 159 3.17 -6.01 -3.08
CA PRO A 159 4.62 -6.01 -3.12
C PRO A 159 5.21 -6.96 -2.08
N SER A 160 6.34 -7.58 -2.44
CA SER A 160 7.06 -8.56 -1.64
C SER A 160 8.56 -8.30 -1.74
N TRP A 161 9.24 -8.25 -0.61
CA TRP A 161 10.68 -8.00 -0.52
C TRP A 161 11.42 -9.17 0.13
N PRO A 162 12.70 -9.40 -0.17
CA PRO A 162 13.52 -10.34 0.57
C PRO A 162 13.64 -9.96 2.06
N ALA A 163 13.78 -10.95 2.94
CA ALA A 163 13.96 -10.69 4.37
C ALA A 163 15.19 -9.84 4.73
N GLY A 164 16.20 -9.77 3.86
CA GLY A 164 17.32 -8.84 4.01
C GLY A 164 16.92 -7.36 4.02
N ASP A 165 15.75 -7.02 3.45
CA ASP A 165 15.23 -5.64 3.38
C ASP A 165 14.12 -5.38 4.39
N ALA A 166 13.83 -6.36 5.25
CA ALA A 166 12.72 -6.30 6.19
C ALA A 166 12.77 -5.10 7.15
N GLY A 167 13.96 -4.63 7.52
CA GLY A 167 14.13 -3.41 8.33
C GLY A 167 13.54 -2.17 7.64
N HIS A 168 13.80 -2.01 6.33
CA HIS A 168 13.23 -0.93 5.53
C HIS A 168 11.72 -1.11 5.36
N VAL A 169 11.24 -2.34 5.09
CA VAL A 169 9.81 -2.60 4.97
C VAL A 169 9.08 -2.26 6.27
N LEU A 170 9.63 -2.61 7.43
CA LEU A 170 9.08 -2.25 8.73
C LEU A 170 9.07 -0.73 8.95
N ALA A 171 10.15 -0.02 8.61
CA ALA A 171 10.21 1.44 8.72
C ALA A 171 9.16 2.12 7.83
N THR A 172 9.01 1.65 6.59
CA THR A 172 8.01 2.12 5.64
C THR A 172 6.59 1.82 6.15
N ALA A 173 6.36 0.61 6.64
CA ALA A 173 5.07 0.22 7.22
C ALA A 173 4.69 1.13 8.40
N ARG A 174 5.64 1.52 9.26
CA ARG A 174 5.40 2.51 10.33
C ARG A 174 5.01 3.87 9.77
N ARG A 175 5.73 4.37 8.75
CA ARG A 175 5.46 5.66 8.12
C ARG A 175 4.06 5.74 7.50
N TYR A 176 3.56 4.63 6.97
CA TYR A 176 2.22 4.54 6.37
C TYR A 176 1.14 4.07 7.36
N GLY A 177 1.43 4.04 8.66
CA GLY A 177 0.45 3.70 9.70
C GLY A 177 -0.04 2.24 9.66
N LEU A 178 0.72 1.32 9.05
CA LEU A 178 0.38 -0.10 9.03
C LEU A 178 0.64 -0.75 10.39
N ASP A 179 -0.12 -1.79 10.71
CA ASP A 179 -0.04 -2.48 12.00
C ASP A 179 1.01 -3.59 12.07
N GLY A 180 1.70 -3.85 10.96
CA GLY A 180 2.65 -4.94 10.85
C GLY A 180 3.13 -5.23 9.43
N VAL A 181 3.92 -6.29 9.35
CA VAL A 181 4.31 -6.96 8.10
C VAL A 181 3.96 -8.44 8.19
N TYR A 182 3.79 -9.08 7.04
CA TYR A 182 3.77 -10.53 6.93
C TYR A 182 5.12 -11.03 6.47
N ALA A 183 5.64 -12.09 7.08
CA ALA A 183 6.77 -12.83 6.55
C ALA A 183 6.30 -14.21 6.07
N LYS A 184 6.63 -14.58 4.84
CA LYS A 184 6.23 -15.85 4.20
C LYS A 184 7.47 -16.63 3.78
N ARG A 185 7.53 -17.93 4.10
CA ARG A 185 8.60 -18.82 3.64
C ARG A 185 8.48 -19.07 2.16
N LEU A 186 9.56 -18.79 1.42
CA LEU A 186 9.60 -18.89 -0.04
C LEU A 186 9.31 -20.32 -0.55
N ASP A 187 9.84 -21.32 0.16
CA ASP A 187 9.73 -22.74 -0.16
C ASP A 187 8.42 -23.40 0.33
N SER A 188 7.52 -22.64 0.95
CA SER A 188 6.38 -23.22 1.65
C SER A 188 5.12 -23.39 0.79
N ALA A 189 4.46 -24.54 0.96
CA ALA A 189 3.11 -24.78 0.45
C ALA A 189 2.07 -23.94 1.24
N TYR A 190 0.97 -23.60 0.56
CA TYR A 190 -0.21 -23.03 1.19
C TYR A 190 -0.94 -24.11 1.98
N GLN A 191 -1.37 -23.81 3.21
CA GLN A 191 -2.03 -24.77 4.10
C GLN A 191 -3.46 -24.29 4.40
N PRO A 192 -4.46 -24.64 3.56
CA PRO A 192 -5.83 -24.17 3.72
C PRO A 192 -6.36 -24.41 5.15
N GLY A 193 -6.95 -23.38 5.75
CA GLY A 193 -7.56 -23.41 7.07
C GLY A 193 -6.60 -23.59 8.25
N ARG A 194 -5.30 -23.74 8.01
CA ARG A 194 -4.31 -24.00 9.07
C ARG A 194 -3.61 -22.72 9.49
N ARG A 195 -3.41 -22.56 10.80
CA ARG A 195 -2.43 -21.60 11.33
C ARG A 195 -1.04 -22.20 11.18
N SER A 196 -0.14 -21.45 10.55
CA SER A 196 1.18 -21.98 10.18
C SER A 196 2.29 -21.02 10.55
N ARG A 197 3.46 -21.57 10.88
CA ARG A 197 4.69 -20.80 11.07
C ARG A 197 5.37 -20.44 9.75
N ASN A 198 4.91 -20.99 8.61
CA ASN A 198 5.41 -20.61 7.29
C ASN A 198 4.87 -19.25 6.82
N TRP A 199 3.89 -18.70 7.53
CA TRP A 199 3.36 -17.36 7.34
C TRP A 199 3.28 -16.70 8.71
N LEU A 200 4.15 -15.74 8.97
CA LEU A 200 4.22 -15.01 10.23
C LEU A 200 3.58 -13.64 10.07
N ARG A 201 2.77 -13.24 11.04
CA ARG A 201 2.40 -11.85 11.26
C ARG A 201 3.38 -11.25 12.26
N VAL A 202 4.13 -10.25 11.83
CA VAL A 202 5.08 -9.52 12.63
C VAL A 202 4.48 -8.15 12.92
N PRO A 203 3.90 -7.93 14.12
CA PRO A 203 3.27 -6.67 14.45
C PRO A 203 4.31 -5.55 14.54
N LEU A 204 3.94 -4.37 14.07
CA LEU A 204 4.68 -3.14 14.36
C LEU A 204 4.35 -2.71 15.77
N ARG A 205 5.27 -3.00 16.68
CA ARG A 205 5.16 -2.57 18.07
C ARG A 205 5.87 -1.24 18.21
N GLN A 206 5.13 -0.24 18.69
CA GLN A 206 5.69 0.97 19.24
C GLN A 206 6.24 0.66 20.63
N SER A 207 7.32 1.31 21.02
CA SER A 207 7.93 1.14 22.32
C SER A 207 7.99 2.50 23.00
N ARG A 208 7.69 2.59 24.28
CA ARG A 208 7.76 3.85 25.03
C ARG A 208 8.07 3.61 26.50
N GLN A 209 8.81 4.53 27.10
CA GLN A 209 8.93 4.62 28.56
C GLN A 209 7.65 5.20 29.17
N VAL A 210 7.14 4.55 30.20
CA VAL A 210 5.93 4.97 30.93
C VAL A 210 6.21 4.95 32.42
N VAL A 211 5.48 5.78 33.15
CA VAL A 211 5.57 5.87 34.60
C VAL A 211 4.45 5.04 35.23
N VAL A 212 4.78 4.26 36.25
CA VAL A 212 3.80 3.51 37.04
C VAL A 212 3.20 4.44 38.09
N GLY A 213 1.91 4.75 37.95
CA GLY A 213 1.15 5.56 38.91
C GLY A 213 0.29 4.74 39.88
N GLY A 214 0.29 3.41 39.73
CA GLY A 214 -0.45 2.51 40.60
C GLY A 214 -0.54 1.09 40.04
N TRP A 215 -1.30 0.23 40.71
CA TRP A 215 -1.57 -1.14 40.28
C TRP A 215 -2.96 -1.61 40.72
N THR A 216 -3.48 -2.63 40.05
CA THR A 216 -4.66 -3.38 40.51
C THR A 216 -4.21 -4.73 41.06
N PRO A 217 -4.63 -5.13 42.26
CA PRO A 217 -4.41 -6.48 42.78
C PRO A 217 -5.15 -7.56 41.96
N ALA A 218 -4.71 -8.81 42.07
CA ALA A 218 -5.32 -9.96 41.40
C ALA A 218 -6.63 -10.41 42.05
N SER A 219 -6.81 -10.11 43.33
CA SER A 219 -8.05 -10.32 44.09
C SER A 219 -7.98 -9.48 45.38
N PRO A 220 -9.11 -9.07 45.96
CA PRO A 220 -9.17 -8.47 47.29
C PRO A 220 -8.42 -9.29 48.36
N ASP A 221 -8.46 -10.62 48.27
CA ASP A 221 -7.83 -11.53 49.24
C ASP A 221 -6.34 -11.78 48.97
N ARG A 222 -5.83 -11.27 47.84
CA ARG A 222 -4.42 -11.36 47.44
C ARG A 222 -3.89 -9.97 47.03
N PRO A 223 -3.87 -8.99 47.96
CA PRO A 223 -3.47 -7.62 47.66
C PRO A 223 -2.01 -7.53 47.16
N ASP A 224 -1.16 -8.46 47.59
CA ASP A 224 0.27 -8.51 47.27
C ASP A 224 0.53 -9.04 45.85
N THR A 225 -0.49 -9.59 45.19
CA THR A 225 -0.36 -10.12 43.83
C THR A 225 -0.84 -9.09 42.82
N VAL A 226 0.06 -8.50 42.05
CA VAL A 226 -0.27 -7.49 41.04
C VAL A 226 -0.97 -8.10 39.82
N ALA A 227 -2.24 -7.78 39.54
CA ALA A 227 -2.87 -8.15 38.27
C ALA A 227 -2.35 -7.30 37.11
N ALA A 228 -2.34 -5.98 37.28
CA ALA A 228 -1.93 -5.04 36.24
C ALA A 228 -1.33 -3.77 36.85
N LEU A 229 -0.40 -3.17 36.12
CA LEU A 229 0.12 -1.83 36.40
C LEU A 229 -0.77 -0.78 35.74
N LEU A 230 -0.96 0.36 36.40
CA LEU A 230 -1.59 1.55 35.87
C LEU A 230 -0.50 2.47 35.33
N LEU A 231 -0.58 2.79 34.05
CA LEU A 231 0.48 3.47 33.31
C LEU A 231 0.11 4.92 33.03
N GLY A 232 1.08 5.81 33.18
CA GLY A 232 0.97 7.21 32.86
C GLY A 232 2.14 7.71 32.03
N VAL A 233 1.90 8.81 31.31
CA VAL A 233 2.96 9.63 30.73
C VAL A 233 2.97 10.97 31.49
N PRO A 234 4.12 11.48 31.93
CA PRO A 234 4.21 12.78 32.58
C PRO A 234 3.63 13.92 31.73
N GLY A 235 3.12 14.94 32.39
CA GLY A 235 2.72 16.20 31.79
C GLY A 235 2.47 17.25 32.87
N ALA A 236 2.26 18.49 32.45
CA ALA A 236 2.18 19.68 33.31
C ALA A 236 1.25 19.55 34.54
N ALA A 237 0.16 18.80 34.44
CA ALA A 237 -0.84 18.64 35.52
C ALA A 237 -0.68 17.34 36.35
N GLY A 238 0.32 16.53 36.07
CA GLY A 238 0.49 15.18 36.62
C GLY A 238 0.47 14.09 35.54
N LEU A 239 0.37 12.82 35.95
CA LEU A 239 0.40 11.71 34.99
C LEU A 239 -0.86 11.68 34.14
N ARG A 240 -0.73 11.70 32.82
CA ARG A 240 -1.86 11.39 31.92
C ARG A 240 -2.03 9.87 31.84
N TYR A 241 -3.19 9.35 32.22
CA TYR A 241 -3.45 7.90 32.19
C TYR A 241 -3.47 7.36 30.76
N VAL A 242 -2.58 6.40 30.46
CA VAL A 242 -2.46 5.80 29.12
C VAL A 242 -2.91 4.34 29.08
N GLY A 243 -3.42 3.80 30.18
CA GLY A 243 -4.00 2.46 30.23
C GLY A 243 -3.39 1.58 31.32
N ARG A 244 -3.68 0.28 31.24
CA ARG A 244 -3.16 -0.73 32.17
C ARG A 244 -2.52 -1.88 31.43
N VAL A 245 -1.52 -2.51 32.04
CA VAL A 245 -0.81 -3.65 31.47
C VAL A 245 -0.66 -4.78 32.47
N GLY A 246 -0.96 -6.01 32.04
CA GLY A 246 -0.74 -7.20 32.85
C GLY A 246 0.74 -7.59 32.89
N LEU A 247 1.21 -8.05 34.04
CA LEU A 247 2.56 -8.62 34.19
C LEU A 247 2.51 -10.11 33.84
N GLY A 248 2.87 -10.45 32.60
CA GLY A 248 2.88 -11.83 32.08
C GLY A 248 3.89 -12.76 32.78
N ALA A 249 3.80 -14.06 32.51
CA ALA A 249 4.53 -15.13 33.22
C ALA A 249 6.07 -15.12 33.08
N GLY A 250 6.64 -14.25 32.25
CA GLY A 250 8.09 -14.12 32.02
C GLY A 250 8.65 -12.71 32.13
N ALA A 251 7.82 -11.71 32.49
CA ALA A 251 8.33 -10.39 32.87
C ALA A 251 9.09 -10.50 34.20
N PRO A 252 9.98 -9.55 34.57
CA PRO A 252 10.55 -9.45 35.92
C PRO A 252 9.47 -9.02 36.95
N ARG A 253 8.37 -9.76 37.00
CA ARG A 253 7.19 -9.55 37.85
C ARG A 253 7.60 -9.49 39.31
N ALA A 254 8.56 -10.31 39.73
CA ALA A 254 9.10 -10.29 41.09
C ALA A 254 9.76 -8.94 41.42
N ALA A 255 10.57 -8.38 40.52
CA ALA A 255 11.25 -7.11 40.75
C ALA A 255 10.26 -5.95 40.90
N VAL A 256 9.27 -5.85 40.01
CA VAL A 256 8.24 -4.81 40.12
C VAL A 256 7.37 -5.00 41.37
N THR A 257 6.91 -6.23 41.62
CA THR A 257 6.01 -6.52 42.75
C THR A 257 6.68 -6.24 44.10
N ALA A 258 8.00 -6.43 44.21
CA ALA A 258 8.75 -6.15 45.42
C ALA A 258 8.87 -4.64 45.72
N LEU A 259 8.83 -3.77 44.71
CA LEU A 259 9.03 -2.32 44.87
C LEU A 259 7.72 -1.55 45.11
N LEU A 260 6.58 -2.08 44.66
CA LEU A 260 5.30 -1.38 44.72
C LEU A 260 4.79 -1.08 46.15
N PRO A 261 4.93 -1.97 47.15
CA PRO A 261 4.47 -1.69 48.51
C PRO A 261 5.10 -0.43 49.13
N ASP A 262 6.40 -0.24 48.95
CA ASP A 262 7.16 0.91 49.50
C ASP A 262 6.81 2.22 48.80
N LEU A 263 6.18 2.14 47.63
CA LEU A 263 5.76 3.30 46.84
C LEU A 263 4.27 3.61 47.02
N GLY A 264 3.55 2.87 47.86
CA GLY A 264 2.13 3.07 48.11
C GLY A 264 1.83 4.50 48.60
N THR A 265 0.74 5.07 48.09
CA THR A 265 0.22 6.39 48.50
C THR A 265 -1.31 6.38 48.51
N ASP A 266 -1.93 7.31 49.23
CA ASP A 266 -3.39 7.45 49.29
C ASP A 266 -3.93 8.20 48.07
N ASP A 267 -3.11 9.08 47.46
CA ASP A 267 -3.53 9.96 46.37
C ASP A 267 -3.08 9.47 44.99
N SER A 268 -3.98 9.60 44.02
CA SER A 268 -3.68 9.30 42.61
C SER A 268 -2.82 10.39 41.98
N ALA A 269 -1.69 10.00 41.37
CA ALA A 269 -0.86 10.88 40.56
C ALA A 269 -1.45 11.17 39.15
N PHE A 270 -2.57 10.54 38.78
CA PHE A 270 -3.18 10.71 37.45
C PHE A 270 -4.02 11.99 37.32
N ALA A 271 -3.58 12.92 36.48
CA ALA A 271 -4.32 14.10 36.09
C ALA A 271 -5.60 13.72 35.33
N GLY A 272 -6.76 14.18 35.81
CA GLY A 272 -8.07 13.79 35.25
C GLY A 272 -8.58 12.40 35.68
N GLY A 273 -7.82 11.69 36.53
CA GLY A 273 -8.19 10.40 37.10
C GLY A 273 -8.11 9.23 36.11
N VAL A 274 -8.61 8.08 36.55
CA VAL A 274 -8.72 6.85 35.74
C VAL A 274 -10.19 6.42 35.66
N PRO A 275 -10.58 5.54 34.72
CA PRO A 275 -11.96 5.04 34.66
C PRO A 275 -12.43 4.50 36.02
N ALA A 276 -13.68 4.77 36.41
CA ALA A 276 -14.22 4.42 37.72
C ALA A 276 -14.11 2.91 38.05
N SER A 277 -14.22 2.05 37.03
CA SER A 277 -14.04 0.60 37.18
C SER A 277 -12.61 0.18 37.49
N VAL A 278 -11.62 1.00 37.10
CA VAL A 278 -10.21 0.79 37.43
C VAL A 278 -9.90 1.40 38.80
N ALA A 279 -10.39 2.61 39.06
CA ALA A 279 -10.14 3.34 40.31
C ALA A 279 -10.62 2.55 41.55
N ARG A 280 -11.73 1.83 41.43
CA ARG A 280 -12.33 1.03 42.53
C ARG A 280 -11.35 0.04 43.16
N ASP A 281 -10.53 -0.60 42.32
CA ASP A 281 -9.62 -1.67 42.73
C ASP A 281 -8.15 -1.23 42.71
N ALA A 282 -7.89 0.07 42.52
CA ALA A 282 -6.56 0.61 42.39
C ALA A 282 -5.85 0.77 43.74
N ARG A 283 -4.56 0.50 43.75
CA ARG A 283 -3.59 0.97 44.74
C ARG A 283 -2.71 2.00 44.06
N TRP A 284 -2.58 3.19 44.65
CA TRP A 284 -1.81 4.28 44.05
C TRP A 284 -0.34 4.16 44.43
N ALA A 285 0.52 4.57 43.51
CA ALA A 285 1.95 4.59 43.70
C ALA A 285 2.51 5.99 43.47
N VAL A 286 3.50 6.39 44.27
CA VAL A 286 4.30 7.57 43.99
C VAL A 286 4.98 7.36 42.62
N PRO A 287 4.87 8.31 41.67
CA PRO A 287 5.25 8.11 40.26
C PRO A 287 6.77 8.17 40.06
N ARG A 288 7.49 7.15 40.56
CA ARG A 288 8.96 7.03 40.50
C ARG A 288 9.46 5.86 39.66
N LEU A 289 8.61 4.86 39.44
CA LEU A 289 8.99 3.69 38.64
C LEU A 289 8.74 3.97 37.17
N VAL A 290 9.82 3.95 36.39
CA VAL A 290 9.77 3.99 34.93
C VAL A 290 9.90 2.57 34.40
N GLY A 291 9.10 2.23 33.40
CA GLY A 291 9.28 0.99 32.67
C GLY A 291 8.99 1.10 31.20
N GLN A 292 9.48 0.11 30.47
CA GLN A 292 9.34 0.02 29.03
C GLN A 292 8.06 -0.75 28.71
N VAL A 293 7.23 -0.19 27.84
CA VAL A 293 6.08 -0.88 27.26
C VAL A 293 6.16 -0.89 25.75
N GLU A 294 5.78 -2.04 25.18
CA GLU A 294 5.46 -2.14 23.77
C GLU A 294 3.96 -2.16 23.56
N PHE A 295 3.46 -1.54 22.50
CA PHE A 295 2.04 -1.47 22.19
C PHE A 295 1.84 -1.34 20.68
N THR A 296 0.63 -1.59 20.18
CA THR A 296 0.38 -1.60 18.72
C THR A 296 0.03 -0.22 18.18
N GLU A 297 -0.79 0.55 18.90
CA GLU A 297 -1.25 1.87 18.48
C GLU A 297 -1.78 2.68 19.68
N TRP A 298 -1.94 4.00 19.49
CA TRP A 298 -2.72 4.86 20.37
C TRP A 298 -4.19 4.82 19.96
N THR A 299 -5.07 4.68 20.94
CA THR A 299 -6.51 4.86 20.72
C THR A 299 -6.84 6.37 20.65
N ALA A 300 -7.97 6.72 20.03
CA ALA A 300 -8.45 8.11 19.98
C ALA A 300 -8.61 8.76 21.39
N GLY A 301 -8.82 7.96 22.43
CA GLY A 301 -8.84 8.42 23.82
C GLY A 301 -7.46 8.52 24.49
N GLY A 302 -6.37 8.52 23.73
CA GLY A 302 -5.00 8.67 24.23
C GLY A 302 -4.49 7.48 25.06
N ARG A 303 -5.01 6.26 24.84
CA ARG A 303 -4.60 5.03 25.54
C ARG A 303 -3.81 4.09 24.65
N LEU A 304 -2.88 3.33 25.24
CA LEU A 304 -2.12 2.28 24.59
C LEU A 304 -3.02 1.09 24.25
N ARG A 305 -2.94 0.59 23.02
CA ARG A 305 -3.65 -0.62 22.58
C ARG A 305 -2.74 -1.84 22.64
N LEU A 306 -3.28 -2.92 23.23
CA LEU A 306 -2.59 -4.19 23.45
C LEU A 306 -1.18 -4.01 24.05
N PRO A 307 -1.02 -3.23 25.15
CA PRO A 307 0.28 -3.00 25.74
C PRO A 307 0.87 -4.30 26.31
N VAL A 308 2.18 -4.43 26.22
CA VAL A 308 3.01 -5.52 26.73
C VAL A 308 4.15 -4.91 27.53
N TRP A 309 4.25 -5.28 28.80
CA TRP A 309 5.33 -4.83 29.68
C TRP A 309 6.65 -5.51 29.30
N ARG A 310 7.70 -4.72 29.12
CA ARG A 310 9.05 -5.22 28.78
C ARG A 310 10.01 -5.22 29.95
N GLY A 311 9.83 -4.34 30.94
CA GLY A 311 10.68 -4.31 32.13
C GLY A 311 10.72 -2.94 32.78
N LEU A 312 11.38 -2.86 33.93
CA LEU A 312 11.80 -1.59 34.52
C LEU A 312 12.94 -1.00 33.69
N VAL A 313 13.00 0.32 33.63
CA VAL A 313 14.11 1.07 33.05
C VAL A 313 15.00 1.54 34.19
N ALA A 314 16.32 1.38 34.07
CA ALA A 314 17.27 1.85 35.07
C ALA A 314 17.28 3.38 35.10
N PRO A 315 17.49 4.04 36.26
CA PRO A 315 17.48 5.50 36.35
C PRO A 315 18.39 6.20 35.33
N GLU A 316 19.55 5.61 35.04
CA GLU A 316 20.52 6.09 34.05
C GLU A 316 20.07 5.96 32.59
N ASP A 317 19.07 5.12 32.31
CA ASP A 317 18.52 4.86 30.98
C ASP A 317 17.17 5.56 30.75
N VAL A 318 16.71 6.36 31.73
CA VAL A 318 15.47 7.12 31.59
C VAL A 318 15.67 8.20 30.53
N GLU A 319 14.76 8.27 29.55
CA GLU A 319 14.81 9.27 28.48
C GLU A 319 14.77 10.70 29.08
N ASP A 320 15.73 11.56 28.70
CA ASP A 320 15.85 12.95 29.21
C ASP A 320 14.52 13.72 29.07
N GLY A 321 13.79 13.48 27.97
CA GLY A 321 12.49 14.10 27.69
C GLY A 321 11.26 13.40 28.29
N LEU A 322 11.42 12.37 29.13
CA LEU A 322 10.28 11.69 29.76
C LEU A 322 9.50 12.65 30.68
N TRP A 323 10.23 13.56 31.32
CA TRP A 323 9.71 14.51 32.31
C TRP A 323 9.62 15.95 31.80
N ASP A 324 10.19 16.23 30.62
CA ASP A 324 10.13 17.55 30.01
C ASP A 324 8.78 17.77 29.30
N ASP A 325 8.10 18.84 29.68
CA ASP A 325 6.86 19.28 29.05
C ASP A 325 7.10 19.73 27.60
N GLY A 326 6.53 19.01 26.63
CA GLY A 326 6.54 19.43 25.23
C GLY A 326 6.02 18.37 24.28
N PHE A 327 4.69 18.21 24.19
CA PHE A 327 4.12 17.81 22.90
C PHE A 327 4.51 18.91 21.90
N ALA A 328 5.42 18.61 20.98
CA ALA A 328 5.39 19.30 19.70
C ALA A 328 4.01 19.03 19.09
N ASP A 329 3.29 20.10 18.76
CA ASP A 329 1.94 20.15 18.18
C ASP A 329 1.79 19.42 16.82
N ASP A 330 2.77 18.63 16.35
CA ASP A 330 2.85 18.15 14.97
C ASP A 330 2.09 16.83 14.66
N GLU A 331 1.39 16.23 15.63
CA GLU A 331 0.57 15.03 15.38
C GLU A 331 -0.89 15.18 15.84
N ARG A 332 -1.45 16.39 15.74
CA ARG A 332 -2.90 16.58 15.87
C ARG A 332 -3.57 16.16 14.56
N TRP A 333 -3.96 14.89 14.50
CA TRP A 333 -5.02 14.44 13.60
C TRP A 333 -6.30 15.18 13.97
N ASP A 334 -6.66 16.20 13.18
CA ASP A 334 -7.89 16.96 13.33
C ASP A 334 -9.11 16.04 13.19
N ALA A 335 -9.60 15.58 14.35
CA ALA A 335 -10.96 15.12 14.48
C ALA A 335 -11.85 16.38 14.54
N GLY A 336 -12.28 16.85 13.36
CA GLY A 336 -13.32 17.85 13.27
C GLY A 336 -14.59 17.37 13.97
N ASP A 337 -14.93 18.07 15.06
CA ASP A 337 -16.24 18.11 15.68
C ASP A 337 -16.89 19.44 15.28
N GLY A 338 -18.18 19.40 15.03
CA GLY A 338 -18.96 20.47 14.46
C GLY A 338 -19.55 21.44 15.47
N SER A 339 -20.03 22.53 14.89
CA SER A 339 -20.98 23.51 15.42
C SER A 339 -20.46 24.48 16.47
N GLU A 340 -20.36 25.75 16.05
CA GLU A 340 -21.17 26.80 16.67
C GLU A 340 -21.44 27.92 15.66
N ALA A 341 -22.72 28.29 15.59
CA ALA A 341 -23.23 29.38 14.78
C ALA A 341 -22.86 30.73 15.37
N ARG A 342 -22.49 31.71 14.53
CA ARG A 342 -22.70 33.14 14.78
C ARG A 342 -23.08 33.87 13.48
N THR A 343 -24.34 34.27 13.45
CA THR A 343 -24.98 35.42 12.77
C THR A 343 -24.16 36.73 12.88
N VAL A 344 -24.27 37.83 12.11
CA VAL A 344 -25.09 38.41 11.01
C VAL A 344 -24.10 39.38 10.25
N ASP A 345 -24.30 39.99 9.08
CA ASP A 345 -25.34 40.97 8.74
C ASP A 345 -25.46 41.24 7.23
N LEU A 346 -26.68 41.62 6.86
CA LEU A 346 -27.21 41.89 5.54
C LEU A 346 -27.27 43.40 5.31
N ASP A 347 -26.86 43.86 4.13
CA ASP A 347 -27.43 45.05 3.51
C ASP A 347 -27.45 44.86 1.98
N GLY A 348 -28.65 44.94 1.41
CA GLY A 348 -28.90 44.99 -0.04
C GLY A 348 -28.66 46.41 -0.61
N PRO A 349 -29.05 46.66 -1.88
CA PRO A 349 -30.47 46.63 -2.23
C PRO A 349 -30.82 45.99 -3.59
N GLU A 350 -32.13 45.83 -3.75
CA GLU A 350 -32.92 45.28 -4.85
C GLU A 350 -32.75 45.99 -6.21
N ASP A 351 -32.92 45.24 -7.31
CA ASP A 351 -33.87 45.59 -8.38
C ASP A 351 -34.22 44.35 -9.25
N ALA A 352 -35.50 44.23 -9.62
CA ALA A 352 -36.15 43.11 -10.32
C ALA A 352 -36.20 43.33 -11.87
N PRO A 353 -36.96 42.55 -12.70
CA PRO A 353 -37.35 41.13 -12.69
C PRO A 353 -36.96 40.36 -13.98
N ALA A 354 -37.27 39.06 -14.00
CA ALA A 354 -37.01 38.10 -15.07
C ALA A 354 -37.85 38.28 -16.36
N GLY A 355 -37.24 37.93 -17.50
CA GLY A 355 -37.90 37.63 -18.78
C GLY A 355 -37.39 36.29 -19.36
N PRO A 356 -38.21 35.51 -20.10
CA PRO A 356 -37.87 34.15 -20.50
C PRO A 356 -37.16 34.11 -21.87
N ALA A 357 -36.13 33.27 -22.04
CA ALA A 357 -35.55 33.01 -23.36
C ALA A 357 -34.91 31.61 -23.47
N THR A 358 -35.65 30.72 -24.15
CA THR A 358 -35.22 29.75 -25.18
C THR A 358 -33.95 28.90 -25.00
N ALA A 359 -34.16 27.58 -24.99
CA ALA A 359 -33.14 26.54 -25.13
C ALA A 359 -32.49 26.53 -26.54
N PRO A 360 -31.17 26.23 -26.65
CA PRO A 360 -30.49 26.11 -27.94
C PRO A 360 -30.77 24.75 -28.62
N PRO A 361 -30.69 24.66 -29.96
CA PRO A 361 -30.91 23.43 -30.72
C PRO A 361 -29.74 22.44 -30.59
N PRO A 362 -29.96 21.13 -30.85
CA PRO A 362 -28.93 20.11 -30.72
C PRO A 362 -27.89 20.20 -31.86
N PRO A 363 -26.61 19.89 -31.62
CA PRO A 363 -25.60 19.84 -32.68
C PRO A 363 -25.69 18.55 -33.51
N GLU A 364 -25.44 18.67 -34.82
CA GLU A 364 -25.27 17.56 -35.76
C GLU A 364 -23.97 16.75 -35.52
N PRO A 365 -23.91 15.46 -35.91
CA PRO A 365 -22.82 14.56 -35.54
C PRO A 365 -21.54 14.82 -36.34
N ALA A 366 -20.43 15.04 -35.64
CA ALA A 366 -19.08 15.08 -36.20
C ALA A 366 -18.50 13.67 -36.44
N ALA A 367 -17.75 13.52 -37.53
CA ALA A 367 -16.94 12.35 -37.87
C ALA A 367 -15.85 12.06 -36.80
N PRO A 368 -15.30 10.83 -36.70
CA PRO A 368 -14.61 10.36 -35.50
C PRO A 368 -13.32 11.14 -35.23
N ALA A 369 -13.30 11.84 -34.11
CA ALA A 369 -12.12 12.49 -33.56
C ALA A 369 -11.17 11.46 -32.96
N GLY A 370 -9.86 11.71 -33.07
CA GLY A 370 -8.84 11.02 -32.29
C GLY A 370 -9.07 11.14 -30.78
N PRO A 371 -8.29 10.41 -29.95
CA PRO A 371 -8.58 10.25 -28.52
C PRO A 371 -8.72 11.59 -27.79
N GLU A 372 -9.72 11.68 -26.91
CA GLU A 372 -10.11 12.87 -26.15
C GLU A 372 -8.96 13.46 -25.29
N PRO A 373 -8.98 14.78 -25.01
CA PRO A 373 -7.91 15.49 -24.29
C PRO A 373 -7.62 14.93 -22.87
N ALA A 374 -8.57 14.26 -22.21
CA ALA A 374 -8.36 13.62 -20.92
C ALA A 374 -7.41 12.40 -21.00
N ALA A 375 -7.45 11.62 -22.09
CA ALA A 375 -6.52 10.51 -22.33
C ALA A 375 -5.09 11.01 -22.55
N ARG A 376 -4.96 12.19 -23.18
CA ARG A 376 -3.69 12.90 -23.33
C ARG A 376 -3.10 13.34 -21.99
N VAL A 377 -3.92 13.72 -21.00
CA VAL A 377 -3.46 14.15 -19.67
C VAL A 377 -3.03 12.96 -18.79
N GLN A 378 -3.70 11.81 -18.90
CA GLN A 378 -3.35 10.60 -18.13
C GLN A 378 -1.99 10.02 -18.55
N ALA A 379 -1.65 10.08 -19.84
CA ALA A 379 -0.34 9.66 -20.35
C ALA A 379 0.84 10.55 -19.88
N ARG A 380 0.57 11.74 -19.33
CA ARG A 380 1.59 12.78 -19.05
C ARG A 380 2.21 12.71 -17.66
N ARG A 381 1.70 11.86 -16.77
CA ARG A 381 2.35 11.56 -15.49
C ARG A 381 2.89 10.14 -15.57
N LEU A 382 4.13 9.93 -15.12
CA LEU A 382 4.61 8.56 -14.92
C LEU A 382 3.61 7.85 -14.00
N GLU A 383 3.05 6.75 -14.48
CA GLU A 383 2.06 6.02 -13.71
C GLU A 383 2.64 5.61 -12.36
N GLN A 384 1.84 5.74 -11.31
CA GLN A 384 2.28 5.47 -9.94
C GLN A 384 2.89 4.06 -9.82
N HIS A 385 2.30 3.08 -10.53
CA HIS A 385 2.80 1.71 -10.62
C HIS A 385 4.15 1.60 -11.35
N PHE A 386 4.35 2.31 -12.45
CA PHE A 386 5.63 2.36 -13.16
C PHE A 386 6.74 2.90 -12.24
N VAL A 387 6.45 3.96 -11.49
CA VAL A 387 7.37 4.54 -10.50
C VAL A 387 7.77 3.50 -9.46
N TYR A 388 6.79 2.84 -8.83
CA TYR A 388 7.09 1.83 -7.80
C TYR A 388 7.82 0.62 -8.35
N ASN A 389 7.45 0.12 -9.52
CA ASN A 389 8.09 -1.03 -10.15
C ASN A 389 9.54 -0.72 -10.55
N SER A 390 9.78 0.47 -11.09
CA SER A 390 11.12 0.95 -11.42
C SER A 390 12.01 1.04 -10.17
N LEU A 391 11.50 1.66 -9.10
CA LEU A 391 12.25 1.79 -7.85
C LEU A 391 12.50 0.44 -7.17
N ASN A 392 11.54 -0.49 -7.21
CA ASN A 392 11.75 -1.86 -6.69
C ASN A 392 12.81 -2.61 -7.48
N THR A 393 12.81 -2.48 -8.82
CA THR A 393 13.82 -3.08 -9.69
C THR A 393 15.20 -2.51 -9.37
N ILE A 394 15.32 -1.18 -9.30
CA ILE A 394 16.56 -0.49 -8.91
C ILE A 394 17.03 -0.99 -7.54
N ALA A 395 16.14 -1.01 -6.54
CA ALA A 395 16.46 -1.44 -5.18
C ALA A 395 16.96 -2.89 -5.12
N SER A 396 16.37 -3.79 -5.92
CA SER A 396 16.81 -5.18 -6.01
C SER A 396 18.24 -5.34 -6.52
N LEU A 397 18.67 -4.43 -7.40
CA LEU A 397 20.00 -4.44 -8.02
C LEU A 397 21.08 -3.79 -7.15
N VAL A 398 20.73 -2.94 -6.18
CA VAL A 398 21.72 -2.20 -5.34
C VAL A 398 22.76 -3.13 -4.70
N ARG A 399 22.38 -4.35 -4.33
CA ARG A 399 23.31 -5.33 -3.72
C ARG A 399 23.99 -6.24 -4.74
N THR A 400 23.35 -6.58 -5.85
CA THR A 400 23.82 -7.59 -6.79
C THR A 400 24.58 -6.99 -7.99
N ASP A 401 24.19 -5.79 -8.41
CA ASP A 401 24.80 -5.03 -9.50
C ASP A 401 24.63 -3.51 -9.24
N PRO A 402 25.45 -2.93 -8.35
CA PRO A 402 25.35 -1.51 -7.98
C PRO A 402 25.63 -0.55 -9.14
N GLY A 403 26.42 -1.00 -10.13
CA GLY A 403 26.68 -0.23 -11.34
C GLY A 403 25.40 -0.04 -12.14
N ARG A 404 24.71 -1.15 -12.43
CA ARG A 404 23.43 -1.12 -13.15
C ARG A 404 22.33 -0.41 -12.36
N ALA A 405 22.28 -0.61 -11.04
CA ALA A 405 21.34 0.10 -10.18
C ALA A 405 21.51 1.62 -10.25
N ARG A 406 22.76 2.10 -10.26
CA ARG A 406 23.08 3.54 -10.39
C ARG A 406 22.65 4.09 -11.75
N GLU A 407 22.93 3.38 -12.84
CA GLU A 407 22.50 3.79 -14.19
C GLU A 407 20.97 3.92 -14.27
N LEU A 408 20.23 2.92 -13.78
CA LEU A 408 18.78 2.93 -13.78
C LEU A 408 18.21 4.03 -12.87
N LEU A 409 18.85 4.30 -11.73
CA LEU A 409 18.44 5.39 -10.85
C LEU A 409 18.63 6.78 -11.49
N LEU A 410 19.74 6.99 -12.19
CA LEU A 410 19.98 8.22 -12.94
C LEU A 410 18.97 8.35 -14.09
N GLY A 411 18.78 7.31 -14.88
CA GLY A 411 17.77 7.28 -15.95
C GLY A 411 16.35 7.51 -15.44
N PHE A 412 16.01 6.97 -14.26
CA PHE A 412 14.73 7.22 -13.61
C PHE A 412 14.58 8.69 -13.18
N ALA A 413 15.63 9.29 -12.61
CA ALA A 413 15.62 10.71 -12.25
C ALA A 413 15.46 11.60 -13.49
N ASP A 414 16.14 11.29 -14.59
CA ASP A 414 16.05 12.04 -15.85
C ASP A 414 14.65 11.92 -16.47
N LEU A 415 14.08 10.72 -16.46
CA LEU A 415 12.71 10.47 -16.92
C LEU A 415 11.68 11.23 -16.07
N THR A 416 11.88 11.30 -14.76
CA THR A 416 10.99 12.06 -13.85
C THR A 416 11.07 13.55 -14.14
N ARG A 417 12.28 14.08 -14.35
CA ARG A 417 12.48 15.48 -14.77
C ARG A 417 11.83 15.79 -16.11
N ALA A 418 11.90 14.86 -17.07
CA ALA A 418 11.26 15.02 -18.37
C ALA A 418 9.72 15.07 -18.24
N ALA A 419 9.15 14.20 -17.39
CA ALA A 419 7.71 14.14 -17.13
C ALA A 419 7.17 15.37 -16.37
N ASP A 420 8.00 16.05 -15.58
CA ASP A 420 7.63 17.26 -14.85
C ASP A 420 7.73 18.56 -15.70
N ARG A 421 8.21 18.49 -16.96
CA ARG A 421 8.28 19.66 -17.86
C ARG A 421 6.89 20.08 -18.39
N PRO A 422 6.68 21.38 -18.67
CA PRO A 422 5.46 21.87 -19.31
C PRO A 422 5.20 21.21 -20.67
N THR A 423 3.93 21.03 -21.04
CA THR A 423 3.51 20.26 -22.23
C THR A 423 3.87 20.89 -23.57
N ASP A 424 4.13 22.19 -23.58
CA ASP A 424 4.46 22.95 -24.78
C ASP A 424 5.96 23.27 -24.84
N ASP A 425 6.74 22.68 -23.93
CA ASP A 425 8.17 22.87 -23.89
C ASP A 425 8.82 22.19 -25.09
N THR A 426 9.68 22.95 -25.77
CA THR A 426 10.40 22.48 -26.96
C THR A 426 11.77 21.97 -26.54
N ILE A 427 12.03 20.71 -26.81
CA ILE A 427 13.31 20.05 -26.50
C ILE A 427 13.97 19.58 -27.79
N THR A 428 15.23 19.12 -27.72
CA THR A 428 15.87 18.52 -28.90
C THR A 428 15.36 17.09 -29.11
N LEU A 429 15.35 16.62 -30.37
CA LEU A 429 15.05 15.21 -30.67
C LEU A 429 15.99 14.28 -29.91
N ARG A 430 17.26 14.67 -29.70
CA ARG A 430 18.20 13.93 -28.85
C ARG A 430 17.67 13.76 -27.43
N ASP A 431 17.23 14.83 -26.78
CA ASP A 431 16.72 14.78 -25.40
C ASP A 431 15.46 13.90 -25.27
N GLU A 432 14.57 13.97 -26.27
CA GLU A 432 13.38 13.12 -26.32
C GLU A 432 13.77 11.64 -26.49
N LEU A 433 14.69 11.33 -27.41
CA LEU A 433 15.18 9.97 -27.64
C LEU A 433 15.99 9.43 -26.45
N ASP A 434 16.70 10.29 -25.71
CA ASP A 434 17.37 9.90 -24.46
C ASP A 434 16.36 9.53 -23.37
N SER A 435 15.25 10.27 -23.27
CA SER A 435 14.14 9.92 -22.39
C SER A 435 13.50 8.58 -22.78
N VAL A 436 13.33 8.32 -24.08
CA VAL A 436 12.87 7.03 -24.63
C VAL A 436 13.85 5.90 -24.26
N ARG A 437 15.15 6.11 -24.40
CA ARG A 437 16.18 5.12 -24.02
C ARG A 437 16.13 4.83 -22.52
N ALA A 438 16.04 5.86 -21.68
CA ALA A 438 15.96 5.70 -20.23
C ALA A 438 14.73 4.88 -19.81
N TYR A 439 13.57 5.18 -20.40
CA TYR A 439 12.33 4.42 -20.20
C TYR A 439 12.49 2.95 -20.61
N LEU A 440 12.98 2.68 -21.83
CA LEU A 440 13.15 1.31 -22.33
C LEU A 440 14.19 0.53 -21.52
N GLN A 441 15.21 1.17 -20.94
CA GLN A 441 16.16 0.53 -20.05
C GLN A 441 15.53 0.11 -18.72
N LEU A 442 14.65 0.93 -18.15
CA LEU A 442 13.88 0.60 -16.94
C LEU A 442 12.92 -0.56 -17.20
N GLU A 443 12.20 -0.52 -18.32
CA GLU A 443 11.31 -1.61 -18.73
C GLU A 443 12.09 -2.89 -19.05
N HIS A 444 13.26 -2.80 -19.67
CA HIS A 444 14.11 -3.96 -19.91
C HIS A 444 14.59 -4.58 -18.60
N ALA A 445 14.94 -3.76 -17.60
CA ALA A 445 15.30 -4.26 -16.28
C ALA A 445 14.11 -4.98 -15.59
N ARG A 446 12.88 -4.54 -15.84
CA ARG A 446 11.63 -5.16 -15.35
C ARG A 446 11.32 -6.48 -16.07
N PHE A 447 11.26 -6.45 -17.40
CA PHE A 447 10.87 -7.60 -18.23
C PHE A 447 12.00 -8.59 -18.50
N GLY A 448 13.25 -8.21 -18.22
CA GLY A 448 14.43 -9.00 -18.53
C GLY A 448 14.50 -9.36 -20.01
N LYS A 449 14.69 -10.65 -20.29
CA LYS A 449 14.83 -11.16 -21.67
C LYS A 449 13.55 -11.07 -22.51
N ARG A 450 12.39 -10.76 -21.90
CA ARG A 450 11.11 -10.63 -22.60
C ARG A 450 10.97 -9.31 -23.37
N LEU A 451 11.77 -8.29 -23.07
CA LEU A 451 11.76 -7.05 -23.83
C LEU A 451 13.11 -6.86 -24.50
N THR A 452 13.14 -6.73 -25.83
CA THR A 452 14.30 -6.20 -26.55
C THR A 452 14.01 -4.78 -27.01
N ALA A 453 15.02 -3.92 -27.03
CA ALA A 453 14.82 -2.51 -27.38
C ALA A 453 15.99 -1.98 -28.19
N ALA A 454 15.70 -1.19 -29.22
CA ALA A 454 16.69 -0.45 -30.01
C ALA A 454 16.17 0.95 -30.30
N VAL A 455 17.07 1.95 -30.23
CA VAL A 455 16.74 3.35 -30.54
C VAL A 455 17.84 3.92 -31.41
N SER A 456 17.51 4.37 -32.62
CA SER A 456 18.43 4.96 -33.59
C SER A 456 17.91 6.27 -34.16
N SER A 457 18.82 7.19 -34.47
CA SER A 457 18.54 8.43 -35.20
C SER A 457 19.46 8.54 -36.41
N ALA A 458 18.92 9.02 -37.54
CA ALA A 458 19.74 9.35 -38.70
C ALA A 458 20.65 10.57 -38.39
N PRO A 459 21.83 10.67 -39.01
CA PRO A 459 22.75 11.79 -38.78
C PRO A 459 22.09 13.15 -39.10
N GLY A 460 22.32 14.14 -38.25
CA GLY A 460 21.84 15.51 -38.45
C GLY A 460 20.45 15.81 -37.88
N LEU A 461 19.77 14.83 -37.29
CA LEU A 461 18.43 15.02 -36.70
C LEU A 461 18.43 15.42 -35.23
N ASP A 462 19.54 15.22 -34.52
CA ASP A 462 19.60 15.28 -33.07
C ASP A 462 19.15 16.62 -32.47
N ASP A 463 19.50 17.74 -33.12
CA ASP A 463 19.23 19.09 -32.61
C ASP A 463 17.87 19.65 -33.07
N LEU A 464 17.06 18.84 -33.77
CA LEU A 464 15.74 19.27 -34.23
C LEU A 464 14.81 19.54 -33.04
N PRO A 465 14.06 20.66 -33.05
CA PRO A 465 13.08 20.95 -32.02
C PRO A 465 11.90 19.97 -32.11
N VAL A 466 11.52 19.39 -30.98
CA VAL A 466 10.35 18.52 -30.83
C VAL A 466 9.55 18.92 -29.60
N THR A 467 8.26 18.60 -29.60
CA THR A 467 7.44 18.72 -28.40
C THR A 467 7.83 17.61 -27.41
N SER A 468 8.10 18.00 -26.16
CA SER A 468 8.44 17.07 -25.09
C SER A 468 7.39 15.97 -24.93
N MET A 469 7.83 14.73 -24.73
CA MET A 469 7.04 13.54 -24.44
C MET A 469 6.17 13.00 -25.58
N GLU A 470 6.23 13.57 -26.78
CA GLU A 470 5.43 13.11 -27.91
C GLU A 470 5.82 11.69 -28.35
N VAL A 471 7.11 11.41 -28.48
CA VAL A 471 7.63 10.10 -28.90
C VAL A 471 7.56 9.13 -27.73
N LEU A 472 7.98 9.57 -26.53
CA LEU A 472 7.95 8.72 -25.35
C LEU A 472 6.53 8.22 -25.05
N ALA A 473 5.51 9.08 -25.14
CA ALA A 473 4.13 8.67 -24.86
C ALA A 473 3.68 7.53 -25.79
N GLN A 474 4.05 7.59 -27.07
CA GLN A 474 3.72 6.52 -28.01
C GLN A 474 4.53 5.24 -27.73
N VAL A 475 5.82 5.35 -27.41
CA VAL A 475 6.64 4.19 -27.04
C VAL A 475 6.07 3.50 -25.81
N ARG A 476 5.66 4.27 -24.79
CA ARG A 476 4.97 3.75 -23.60
C ARG A 476 3.71 2.99 -23.96
N ALA A 477 2.84 3.57 -24.79
CA ALA A 477 1.63 2.91 -25.24
C ALA A 477 1.93 1.59 -25.97
N VAL A 478 2.96 1.55 -26.84
CA VAL A 478 3.37 0.30 -27.51
C VAL A 478 3.84 -0.75 -26.51
N VAL A 479 4.67 -0.38 -25.53
CA VAL A 479 5.13 -1.31 -24.50
C VAL A 479 3.94 -1.84 -23.68
N GLN A 480 3.07 -0.95 -23.20
CA GLN A 480 1.97 -1.29 -22.29
C GLN A 480 0.82 -2.04 -22.99
N GLU A 481 0.46 -1.67 -24.21
CA GLU A 481 -0.72 -2.21 -24.90
C GLU A 481 -0.38 -3.37 -25.83
N VAL A 482 0.87 -3.50 -26.27
CA VAL A 482 1.28 -4.50 -27.28
C VAL A 482 2.28 -5.51 -26.73
N VAL A 483 3.31 -5.07 -26.01
CA VAL A 483 4.37 -5.97 -25.53
C VAL A 483 4.01 -6.61 -24.20
N GLU A 484 3.59 -5.81 -23.22
CA GLU A 484 3.28 -6.24 -21.85
C GLU A 484 2.20 -7.35 -21.78
N PRO A 485 1.11 -7.32 -22.59
CA PRO A 485 0.09 -8.37 -22.57
C PRO A 485 0.57 -9.72 -23.12
N ARG A 486 1.75 -9.80 -23.74
CA ARG A 486 2.26 -11.00 -24.42
C ARG A 486 3.20 -11.79 -23.50
N PRO A 487 2.87 -13.06 -23.15
CA PRO A 487 3.71 -13.88 -22.28
C PRO A 487 5.13 -14.09 -22.82
N GLU A 488 5.29 -14.23 -24.13
CA GLU A 488 6.60 -14.34 -24.80
C GLU A 488 7.38 -13.02 -24.82
N GLY A 489 6.72 -11.90 -24.52
CA GLY A 489 7.27 -10.56 -24.64
C GLY A 489 7.30 -10.06 -26.09
N GLY A 490 8.24 -9.17 -26.39
CA GLY A 490 8.33 -8.51 -27.68
C GLY A 490 9.57 -7.63 -27.80
N GLY A 491 9.72 -6.98 -28.94
CA GLY A 491 10.85 -6.08 -29.17
C GLY A 491 10.39 -4.75 -29.72
N VAL A 492 10.90 -3.65 -29.20
CA VAL A 492 10.57 -2.30 -29.63
C VAL A 492 11.77 -1.66 -30.33
N SER A 493 11.59 -1.28 -31.59
CA SER A 493 12.57 -0.49 -32.33
C SER A 493 12.04 0.91 -32.56
N VAL A 494 12.82 1.93 -32.23
CA VAL A 494 12.49 3.34 -32.47
C VAL A 494 13.53 3.91 -33.42
N GLU A 495 13.10 4.39 -34.58
CA GLU A 495 13.98 4.92 -35.61
C GLU A 495 13.51 6.32 -36.04
N ALA A 496 14.37 7.32 -35.86
CA ALA A 496 14.16 8.66 -36.39
C ALA A 496 14.88 8.83 -37.74
N ALA A 497 14.15 9.22 -38.77
CA ALA A 497 14.65 9.41 -40.13
C ALA A 497 14.05 10.67 -40.79
N ALA A 498 14.73 11.16 -41.82
CA ALA A 498 14.23 12.25 -42.66
C ALA A 498 13.21 11.71 -43.69
N ASP A 499 12.05 12.37 -43.80
CA ASP A 499 11.02 12.17 -44.83
C ASP A 499 10.73 13.51 -45.51
N GLY A 500 11.45 13.79 -46.60
CA GLY A 500 11.40 15.09 -47.27
C GLY A 500 11.98 16.21 -46.40
N GLU A 501 11.17 17.21 -46.08
CA GLU A 501 11.53 18.34 -45.18
C GLU A 501 11.18 18.06 -43.71
N HIS A 502 10.66 16.89 -43.38
CA HIS A 502 10.20 16.56 -42.02
C HIS A 502 11.00 15.44 -41.38
N CYS A 503 11.10 15.48 -40.05
CA CYS A 503 11.53 14.31 -39.29
C CYS A 503 10.33 13.37 -39.06
N VAL A 504 10.57 12.07 -39.24
CA VAL A 504 9.61 11.03 -38.94
C VAL A 504 10.24 10.06 -37.95
N VAL A 505 9.53 9.78 -36.86
CA VAL A 505 9.91 8.76 -35.88
C VAL A 505 9.00 7.55 -36.06
N THR A 506 9.63 6.41 -36.35
CA THR A 506 8.96 5.13 -36.58
C THR A 506 9.20 4.21 -35.40
N ILE A 507 8.12 3.75 -34.77
CA ILE A 507 8.16 2.79 -33.68
C ILE A 507 7.64 1.47 -34.22
N THR A 508 8.42 0.40 -34.10
CA THR A 508 8.06 -0.94 -34.60
C THR A 508 8.11 -1.95 -33.48
N GLU A 509 7.03 -2.73 -33.35
CA GLU A 509 7.02 -3.92 -32.50
C GLU A 509 7.43 -5.13 -33.37
N THR A 510 8.60 -5.68 -33.07
CA THR A 510 9.30 -6.65 -33.90
C THR A 510 8.62 -8.01 -34.01
N ALA A 511 7.86 -8.44 -32.99
CA ALA A 511 7.22 -9.75 -33.01
C ALA A 511 5.90 -9.77 -33.80
N THR A 512 5.20 -8.64 -33.92
CA THR A 512 3.98 -8.48 -34.74
C THR A 512 4.23 -7.74 -36.05
N ALA A 513 5.41 -7.14 -36.22
CA ALA A 513 5.72 -6.20 -37.31
C ALA A 513 4.72 -5.04 -37.41
N ARG A 514 4.06 -4.67 -36.30
CA ARG A 514 3.20 -3.48 -36.25
C ARG A 514 4.07 -2.25 -36.12
N THR A 515 3.70 -1.21 -36.85
CA THR A 515 4.46 0.05 -36.93
C THR A 515 3.54 1.23 -36.65
N TRP A 516 4.07 2.17 -35.87
CA TRP A 516 3.46 3.47 -35.58
C TRP A 516 4.42 4.55 -36.07
N THR A 517 3.87 5.57 -36.71
CA THR A 517 4.65 6.66 -37.29
C THR A 517 4.21 7.97 -36.67
N ILE A 518 5.17 8.71 -36.14
CA ILE A 518 4.97 10.02 -35.52
C ILE A 518 5.72 11.05 -36.36
N ARG A 519 5.07 12.18 -36.63
CA ARG A 519 5.70 13.38 -37.16
C ARG A 519 5.76 14.40 -36.03
N PRO A 520 6.91 14.53 -35.34
CA PRO A 520 7.01 15.41 -34.18
C PRO A 520 6.60 16.83 -34.56
N ALA A 521 5.78 17.48 -33.73
CA ALA A 521 5.01 18.66 -34.13
C ALA A 521 5.85 19.86 -34.61
N VAL A 522 7.14 19.93 -34.23
CA VAL A 522 8.05 21.06 -34.52
C VAL A 522 9.24 20.65 -35.41
N ALA A 523 9.36 19.37 -35.79
CA ALA A 523 10.57 18.85 -36.43
C ALA A 523 10.55 18.99 -37.97
N THR A 524 11.04 20.14 -38.45
CA THR A 524 11.34 20.42 -39.85
C THR A 524 12.86 20.53 -40.03
N LEU A 525 13.40 19.90 -41.08
CA LEU A 525 14.83 19.69 -41.36
C LEU A 525 15.59 20.94 -41.80
#